data_AF-A0AAW1SMP0-F1
#
_entry.id   AF-A0AAW1SMP0-F1
#
_cell.length_a   1.000
_cell.length_b   1.000
_cell.length_c   1.000
_cell.angle_alpha   90.00
_cell.angle_beta   90.00
_cell.angle_gamma   90.00
#
_symmetry.space_group_name_H-M   'P 1'
#
loop_
_entity.id
_entity.type
_entity.pdbx_description
1 polymer ?
#
loop_
_entity_poly.entity_id
_entity_poly.type
_entity_poly.pdbx_seq_one_letter_code
_entity_poly.pdbx_strand_id
1 'polypeptide(L)'
;MAETVGNSALFGIFLLSLLSLVLIPYTIYRLCFAEHEEQSVQPWSSGKSRSQGLPRWAQGLFSRNTLILLGLWLLWALLLVWVSYSAKEIKPFDPYSILQLEPGATEKDVKKAYRNLSLK
;
A
#
# COMPACT_ATOMS: atom_id res chain seq x y z
N MET A 1 -1.69 -10.17 25.34
CA MET A 1 -1.94 -10.67 23.97
C MET A 1 -2.51 -9.61 23.01
N ALA A 2 -2.60 -8.32 23.39
CA ALA A 2 -3.13 -7.26 22.53
C ALA A 2 -2.07 -6.58 21.62
N GLU A 3 -0.77 -6.72 21.95
CA GLU A 3 0.30 -5.98 21.27
C GLU A 3 0.69 -6.56 19.91
N THR A 4 0.39 -7.83 19.65
CA THR A 4 0.66 -8.49 18.37
C THR A 4 -0.21 -7.95 17.23
N VAL A 5 -1.41 -7.45 17.54
CA VAL A 5 -2.35 -6.87 16.56
C VAL A 5 -1.90 -5.48 16.10
N GLY A 6 -1.38 -4.66 17.03
CA GLY A 6 -0.82 -3.35 16.68
C GLY A 6 0.40 -3.46 15.76
N ASN A 7 1.31 -4.40 16.06
CA ASN A 7 2.52 -4.61 15.24
C ASN A 7 2.20 -5.11 13.82
N SER A 8 1.20 -5.96 13.64
CA SER A 8 0.84 -6.46 12.31
C SER A 8 0.20 -5.38 11.43
N ALA A 9 -0.61 -4.49 12.01
CA ALA A 9 -1.18 -3.35 11.30
C ALA A 9 -0.10 -2.35 10.85
N LEU A 10 0.87 -2.03 11.73
CA LEU A 10 2.02 -1.18 11.40
C LEU A 10 2.87 -1.78 10.26
N PHE A 11 3.14 -3.08 10.33
CA PHE A 11 3.84 -3.78 9.26
C PHE A 11 3.07 -3.73 7.92
N GLY A 12 1.74 -3.88 7.96
CA GLY A 12 0.90 -3.73 6.78
C GLY A 12 0.96 -2.34 6.15
N ILE A 13 0.95 -1.28 6.97
CA ILE A 13 1.12 0.11 6.52
C ILE A 13 2.48 0.29 5.85
N PHE A 14 3.54 -0.22 6.47
CA PHE A 14 4.89 -0.17 5.93
C PHE A 14 4.98 -0.87 4.56
N LEU A 15 4.42 -2.07 4.45
CA LEU A 15 4.42 -2.84 3.21
C LEU A 15 3.60 -2.14 2.11
N LEU A 16 2.45 -1.56 2.47
CA LEU A 16 1.62 -0.75 1.56
C LEU A 16 2.41 0.45 1.02
N SER A 17 3.18 1.13 1.88
CA SER A 17 4.01 2.26 1.51
C SER A 17 5.13 1.86 0.54
N LEU A 18 5.89 0.80 0.85
CA LEU A 18 6.92 0.29 -0.06
C LEU A 18 6.34 -0.15 -1.42
N LEU A 19 5.20 -0.84 -1.40
CA LEU A 19 4.53 -1.28 -2.61
C LEU A 19 4.05 -0.08 -3.44
N SER A 20 3.43 0.91 -2.78
CA SER A 20 2.99 2.17 -3.41
C SER A 20 4.16 2.93 -4.04
N LEU A 21 5.28 3.01 -3.33
CA LEU A 21 6.50 3.70 -3.77
C LEU A 21 7.06 3.13 -5.08
N VAL A 22 6.90 1.83 -5.33
CA VAL A 22 7.38 1.21 -6.58
C VAL A 22 6.26 1.17 -7.63
N LEU A 23 5.05 0.79 -7.23
CA LEU A 23 3.93 0.53 -8.14
C LEU A 23 3.47 1.82 -8.83
N ILE A 24 3.31 2.91 -8.09
CA ILE A 24 2.79 4.17 -8.64
C ILE A 24 3.74 4.76 -9.69
N PRO A 25 5.02 5.06 -9.40
CA PRO A 25 5.90 5.65 -10.41
C PRO A 25 6.13 4.71 -11.60
N TYR A 26 6.17 3.39 -11.39
CA TYR A 26 6.26 2.44 -12.51
C TYR A 26 5.04 2.51 -13.42
N THR A 27 3.83 2.60 -12.84
CA THR A 27 2.60 2.70 -13.62
C THR A 27 2.50 4.03 -14.34
N ILE A 28 2.89 5.14 -13.72
CA ILE A 28 2.98 6.46 -14.36
C ILE A 28 3.98 6.41 -15.51
N TYR A 29 5.18 5.87 -15.29
CA TYR A 29 6.20 5.74 -16.33
C TYR A 29 5.66 4.95 -17.53
N ARG A 30 5.01 3.80 -17.29
CA ARG A 30 4.42 3.00 -18.36
C ARG A 30 3.24 3.69 -19.05
N LEU A 31 2.43 4.50 -18.36
CA LEU A 31 1.30 5.19 -18.98
C LEU A 31 1.74 6.43 -19.76
N CYS A 32 2.76 7.15 -19.29
CA CYS A 32 3.23 8.39 -19.89
C CYS A 32 4.33 8.21 -20.95
N PHE A 33 5.14 7.14 -20.86
CA PHE A 33 6.32 6.94 -21.71
C PHE A 33 6.29 5.66 -22.56
N ALA A 34 5.18 4.90 -22.59
CA ALA A 34 5.09 3.69 -23.41
C ALA A 34 4.95 3.93 -24.94
N GLU A 35 5.02 5.17 -25.42
CA GLU A 35 4.87 5.50 -26.85
C GLU A 35 6.20 5.54 -27.65
N HIS A 36 7.20 4.72 -27.30
CA HIS A 36 8.39 4.60 -28.13
C HIS A 36 8.98 3.18 -28.17
N GLU A 37 8.14 2.18 -28.42
CA GLU A 37 8.64 0.97 -29.10
C GLU A 37 8.69 1.26 -30.59
N GLU A 38 9.91 1.37 -31.11
CA GLU A 38 10.20 1.56 -32.53
C GLU A 38 9.34 0.63 -33.38
N GLN A 39 8.63 1.24 -34.31
CA GLN A 39 7.85 0.57 -35.33
C GLN A 39 8.82 -0.26 -36.19
N SER A 40 9.12 -1.50 -35.79
CA SER A 40 9.91 -2.40 -36.61
C SER A 40 9.10 -2.64 -37.89
N VAL A 41 9.56 -2.03 -38.98
CA VAL A 41 8.95 -2.10 -40.30
C VAL A 41 8.80 -3.58 -40.67
N GLN A 42 7.57 -4.08 -40.66
CA GLN A 42 7.27 -5.44 -41.10
C GLN A 42 7.47 -5.49 -42.61
N PRO A 43 8.28 -6.42 -43.18
CA PRO A 43 8.32 -6.61 -44.61
C PRO A 43 6.93 -7.06 -45.08
N TRP A 44 6.51 -6.57 -46.25
CA TRP A 44 5.23 -6.91 -46.87
C TRP A 44 5.14 -8.43 -47.11
N SER A 45 4.57 -9.17 -46.18
CA SER A 45 4.21 -10.58 -46.36
C SER A 45 2.71 -10.69 -46.56
N SER A 46 2.30 -10.81 -47.82
CA SER A 46 0.96 -11.19 -48.23
C SER A 46 0.67 -12.62 -47.76
N GLY A 47 -0.11 -12.77 -46.69
CA GLY A 47 -0.51 -14.08 -46.17
C GLY A 47 -1.87 -13.96 -45.49
N LYS A 48 -2.91 -14.29 -46.24
CA LYS A 48 -4.32 -14.29 -45.83
C LYS A 48 -4.54 -15.34 -44.73
N SER A 49 -4.28 -15.00 -43.46
CA SER A 49 -4.62 -15.86 -42.33
C SER A 49 -5.94 -15.42 -41.71
N ARG A 50 -6.98 -16.20 -42.01
CA ARG A 50 -8.32 -16.08 -41.46
C ARG A 50 -8.35 -16.74 -40.07
N SER A 51 -7.78 -16.09 -39.05
CA SER A 51 -7.93 -16.57 -37.68
C SER A 51 -9.10 -15.85 -37.01
N GLN A 52 -10.22 -16.56 -36.86
CA GLN A 52 -11.25 -16.23 -35.87
C GLN A 52 -10.63 -16.42 -34.48
N GLY A 53 -10.08 -15.36 -33.92
CA GLY A 53 -9.49 -15.34 -32.58
C GLY A 53 -9.81 -14.01 -31.94
N LEU A 54 -9.94 -13.99 -30.60
CA LEU A 54 -10.41 -12.89 -29.76
C LEU A 54 -10.08 -11.49 -30.31
N PRO A 55 -10.98 -10.52 -30.13
CA PRO A 55 -10.81 -9.21 -30.71
C PRO A 55 -9.47 -8.60 -30.26
N ARG A 56 -8.74 -7.95 -31.19
CA ARG A 56 -7.35 -7.50 -31.00
C ARG A 56 -7.14 -6.63 -29.74
N TRP A 57 -8.19 -5.95 -29.26
CA TRP A 57 -8.17 -5.20 -28.01
C TRP A 57 -8.03 -6.10 -26.77
N ALA A 58 -8.62 -7.30 -26.77
CA ALA A 58 -8.52 -8.26 -25.69
C ALA A 58 -7.14 -8.92 -25.63
N GLN A 59 -6.45 -9.06 -26.77
CA GLN A 59 -5.10 -9.62 -26.84
C GLN A 59 -4.07 -8.73 -26.13
N GLY A 60 -4.22 -7.41 -26.17
CA GLY A 60 -3.36 -6.47 -25.45
C GLY A 60 -3.58 -6.48 -23.93
N LEU A 61 -4.82 -6.67 -23.49
CA LEU A 61 -5.19 -6.81 -22.07
C LEU A 61 -4.71 -8.14 -21.47
N PHE A 62 -4.67 -9.20 -22.27
CA PHE A 62 -4.18 -10.52 -21.87
C PHE A 62 -2.67 -10.70 -21.97
N SER A 63 -1.92 -9.62 -22.18
CA SER A 63 -0.46 -9.68 -22.09
C SER A 63 -0.05 -10.03 -20.65
N ARG A 64 0.83 -11.02 -20.49
CA ARG A 64 1.27 -11.54 -19.18
C ARG A 64 1.76 -10.43 -18.24
N ASN A 65 2.45 -9.41 -18.78
CA ASN A 65 2.91 -8.26 -18.01
C ASN A 65 1.75 -7.38 -17.51
N THR A 66 0.72 -7.16 -18.34
CA THR A 66 -0.49 -6.40 -17.96
C THR A 66 -1.29 -7.15 -16.89
N LEU A 67 -1.42 -8.48 -17.01
CA LEU A 67 -2.09 -9.30 -15.99
C LEU A 67 -1.35 -9.28 -14.64
N ILE A 68 -0.02 -9.36 -14.65
CA ILE A 68 0.80 -9.24 -13.44
C ILE A 68 0.61 -7.85 -12.79
N LEU A 69 0.64 -6.78 -13.59
CA LEU A 69 0.43 -5.42 -13.10
C LEU A 69 -0.97 -5.24 -12.48
N LEU A 70 -2.01 -5.76 -13.12
CA LEU A 70 -3.37 -5.76 -12.58
C LEU A 70 -3.46 -6.55 -11.26
N GLY A 71 -2.79 -7.70 -11.18
CA GLY A 71 -2.68 -8.48 -9.95
C GLY A 71 -2.00 -7.70 -8.82
N LEU A 72 -0.93 -6.97 -9.12
CA LEU A 72 -0.24 -6.09 -8.17
C LEU A 72 -1.14 -4.94 -7.66
N TRP A 73 -1.92 -4.32 -8.55
CA TRP A 73 -2.90 -3.31 -8.16
C TRP A 73 -4.03 -3.88 -7.29
N LEU A 74 -4.51 -5.08 -7.62
CA LEU A 74 -5.54 -5.76 -6.85
C LEU A 74 -5.01 -6.14 -5.45
N LEU A 75 -3.77 -6.65 -5.38
CA LEU A 75 -3.09 -6.92 -4.12
C LEU A 75 -2.93 -5.64 -3.29
N TRP A 76 -2.49 -4.54 -3.91
CA TRP A 76 -2.35 -3.24 -3.26
C TRP A 76 -3.69 -2.74 -2.69
N ALA A 77 -4.78 -2.85 -3.46
CA ALA A 77 -6.11 -2.45 -3.03
C ALA A 77 -6.64 -3.30 -1.85
N LEU A 78 -6.43 -4.62 -1.91
CA LEU A 78 -6.79 -5.52 -0.79
C LEU A 78 -6.01 -5.17 0.47
N LEU A 79 -4.70 -4.91 0.33
CA LEU A 79 -3.85 -4.50 1.45
C LEU A 79 -4.34 -3.17 2.05
N LEU A 80 -4.73 -2.21 1.21
CA LEU A 80 -5.26 -0.92 1.64
C LEU A 80 -6.56 -1.07 2.44
N VAL A 81 -7.50 -1.91 1.98
CA VAL A 81 -8.74 -2.20 2.70
C VAL A 81 -8.46 -2.87 4.05
N TRP A 82 -7.56 -3.86 4.07
CA TRP A 82 -7.18 -4.55 5.30
C TRP A 82 -6.54 -3.58 6.31
N VAL A 83 -5.57 -2.78 5.87
CA VAL A 83 -4.90 -1.78 6.70
C VAL A 83 -5.89 -0.75 7.23
N SER A 84 -6.81 -0.25 6.40
CA SER A 84 -7.78 0.77 6.84
C SER A 84 -8.82 0.24 7.83
N TYR A 85 -9.04 -1.07 7.87
CA TYR A 85 -9.79 -1.72 8.94
C TYR A 85 -8.95 -1.87 10.22
N SER A 86 -7.73 -2.42 10.12
CA SER A 86 -6.87 -2.73 11.26
C SER A 86 -6.23 -1.51 11.93
N ALA A 87 -5.91 -0.45 11.18
CA ALA A 87 -5.23 0.73 11.69
C ALA A 87 -6.09 1.57 12.66
N LYS A 88 -7.41 1.38 12.67
CA LYS A 88 -8.32 2.08 13.60
C LYS A 88 -8.06 1.71 15.07
N GLU A 89 -7.44 0.57 15.31
CA GLU A 89 -7.11 0.11 16.66
C GLU A 89 -5.80 0.70 17.19
N ILE A 90 -5.02 1.35 16.33
CA ILE A 90 -3.75 2.00 16.71
C ILE A 90 -4.08 3.33 17.38
N LYS A 91 -4.22 3.31 18.71
CA LYS A 91 -4.33 4.53 19.50
C LYS A 91 -2.95 5.20 19.58
N PRO A 92 -2.85 6.53 19.35
CA PRO A 92 -1.63 7.28 19.65
C PRO A 92 -1.24 7.07 21.11
N PHE A 93 0.07 6.94 21.37
CA PHE A 93 0.58 6.84 22.73
C PHE A 93 0.32 8.15 23.49
N ASP A 94 -0.40 8.07 24.60
CA ASP A 94 -0.63 9.20 25.50
C ASP A 94 0.18 9.01 26.80
N PRO A 95 1.25 9.78 27.03
CA PRO A 95 2.07 9.66 28.23
C PRO A 95 1.32 10.01 29.52
N TYR A 96 0.28 10.87 29.46
CA TYR A 96 -0.48 11.29 30.63
C TYR A 96 -1.44 10.21 31.11
N SER A 97 -1.97 9.39 30.18
CA SER A 97 -2.87 8.27 30.48
C SER A 97 -2.28 7.26 31.47
N ILE A 98 -0.96 7.00 31.39
CA ILE A 98 -0.25 6.09 32.29
C ILE A 98 -0.22 6.64 33.71
N LEU A 99 -0.11 7.96 33.83
CA LEU A 99 -0.11 8.68 35.10
C LEU A 99 -1.54 9.00 35.59
N GLN A 100 -2.57 8.61 34.81
CA GLN A 100 -3.98 8.99 35.04
C GLN A 100 -4.17 10.50 35.15
N LEU A 101 -3.39 11.26 34.37
CA LEU A 101 -3.47 12.71 34.28
C LEU A 101 -4.18 13.12 32.98
N GLU A 102 -4.82 14.28 32.99
CA GLU A 102 -5.32 14.87 31.74
C GLU A 102 -4.15 15.37 30.87
N PRO A 103 -4.31 15.32 29.53
CA PRO A 103 -3.36 15.94 28.61
C PRO A 103 -3.22 17.43 28.92
N GLY A 104 -1.98 17.87 29.18
CA GLY A 104 -1.70 19.26 29.56
C GLY A 104 -1.69 19.51 31.07
N ALA A 105 -1.68 18.46 31.90
CA ALA A 105 -1.46 18.59 33.34
C ALA A 105 -0.15 19.34 33.67
N THR A 106 -0.17 20.11 34.75
CA THR A 106 0.97 20.93 35.18
C THR A 106 2.17 20.04 35.57
N GLU A 107 3.39 20.55 35.41
CA GLU A 107 4.60 19.83 35.85
C GLU A 107 4.56 19.36 37.31
N LYS A 108 3.91 20.14 38.19
CA LYS A 108 3.71 19.79 39.59
C LYS A 108 2.90 18.50 39.75
N ASP A 109 1.86 18.34 38.92
CA ASP A 109 0.96 17.19 38.95
C ASP A 109 1.67 15.94 38.41
N VAL A 110 2.44 16.09 37.33
CA VAL A 110 3.31 15.04 36.79
C VAL A 110 4.33 14.56 37.82
N LYS A 111 5.05 15.49 38.46
CA LYS A 111 6.03 15.15 39.52
C LYS A 111 5.38 14.47 40.72
N LYS A 112 4.18 14.91 41.12
CA LYS A 112 3.42 14.29 42.22
C LYS A 112 2.99 12.87 41.88
N ALA A 113 2.48 12.64 40.66
CA ALA A 113 2.09 11.30 40.19
C ALA A 113 3.28 10.34 40.18
N TYR A 114 4.43 10.78 39.64
CA TYR A 114 5.66 9.98 39.67
C TYR A 114 6.16 9.68 41.08
N ARG A 115 6.17 10.68 41.96
CA ARG A 115 6.57 10.49 43.36
C ARG A 115 5.67 9.46 44.06
N ASN A 116 4.35 9.53 43.83
CA ASN A 116 3.42 8.55 44.40
C ASN A 116 3.64 7.13 43.87
N LEU A 117 3.98 6.99 42.58
CA LEU A 117 4.33 5.71 41.99
C LEU A 117 5.63 5.13 42.56
N SER A 118 6.63 5.97 42.85
CA SER A 118 7.91 5.53 43.42
C SER A 118 7.86 5.10 44.89
N LEU A 119 6.78 5.48 45.60
CA LEU A 119 6.58 5.16 47.02
C LEU A 119 5.70 3.91 47.22
N LYS A 120 5.14 3.38 46.13
CA LYS A 120 4.50 2.06 46.07
C LYS A 120 5.53 1.01 45.69
#